data_AF-A0A0S1X891-F1
#
_entry.id   AF-A0A0S1X891-F1
#
_cell.length_a   1.000
_cell.length_b   1.000
_cell.length_c   1.000
_cell.angle_alpha   90.00
_cell.angle_beta   90.00
_cell.angle_gamma   90.00
#
_symmetry.space_group_name_H-M   'P 1'
#
loop_
_entity.id
_entity.type
_entity.pdbx_description
1 polymer ?
#
loop_
_entity_poly.entity_id
_entity_poly.type
_entity_poly.pdbx_seq_one_letter_code
_entity_poly.pdbx_strand_id
1 'polypeptide(L)' 'MIGISTNMIVLGIIVVLALIILKKIIAILEDYAGLVVAVIGTLLLIAPAAIVANHVIIGIFLIVLGLMMFLD' A
#
# COMPACT_ATOMS: atom_id res chain seq x y z
N MET A 1 11.98 6.65 -42.15
CA MET A 1 10.82 6.00 -41.48
C MET A 1 11.21 4.84 -40.55
N ILE A 2 12.24 4.04 -40.86
CA ILE A 2 12.65 2.86 -40.05
C ILE A 2 13.10 3.22 -38.62
N GLY A 3 13.70 4.40 -38.40
CA GLY A 3 14.11 4.84 -37.06
C GLY A 3 12.95 5.16 -36.10
N ILE A 4 11.80 5.61 -36.65
CA ILE A 4 10.61 5.93 -35.84
C ILE A 4 9.90 4.65 -35.41
N SER A 5 9.82 3.64 -36.30
CA SER A 5 9.22 2.34 -35.97
C SER A 5 9.99 1.59 -34.88
N THR A 6 11.32 1.64 -34.88
CA THR A 6 12.13 0.97 -33.85
C THR A 6 11.98 1.65 -32.49
N ASN A 7 11.93 2.99 -32.45
CA ASN A 7 11.72 3.74 -31.20
C ASN A 7 10.34 3.46 -30.57
N MET A 8 9.30 3.28 -31.40
CA MET A 8 7.96 2.93 -30.91
C MET A 8 7.86 1.52 -30.34
N ILE A 9 8.61 0.55 -30.89
CA ILE A 9 8.68 -0.82 -30.35
C ILE A 9 9.39 -0.82 -28.99
N VAL A 10 10.51 -0.10 -28.87
CA VAL A 10 11.25 0.01 -27.60
C VAL A 10 10.40 0.69 -26.53
N LEU A 11 9.67 1.75 -26.89
CA LEU A 11 8.74 2.41 -25.98
C LEU A 11 7.63 1.44 -25.51
N GLY A 12 7.09 0.63 -26.43
CA GLY A 12 6.11 -0.40 -26.08
C GLY A 12 6.63 -1.44 -25.10
N ILE A 13 7.87 -1.92 -25.29
CA ILE A 13 8.51 -2.88 -24.37
C ILE A 13 8.71 -2.25 -22.98
N ILE A 14 9.18 -1.00 -22.92
CA ILE A 14 9.37 -0.27 -21.66
C ILE A 14 8.05 -0.12 -20.91
N VAL A 15 6.97 0.26 -21.62
CA VAL A 15 5.64 0.41 -21.02
C VAL A 15 5.15 -0.92 -20.46
N VAL A 16 5.28 -2.03 -21.20
CA VAL A 16 4.88 -3.36 -20.71
C VAL A 16 5.67 -3.77 -19.47
N LEU A 17 7.00 -3.55 -19.46
CA LEU A 17 7.84 -3.83 -18.30
C LEU A 17 7.43 -2.99 -17.08
N ALA A 18 7.16 -1.70 -17.28
CA ALA A 18 6.71 -0.81 -16.22
C ALA A 18 5.38 -1.27 -15.61
N LEU A 19 4.44 -1.74 -16.43
CA LEU A 19 3.16 -2.29 -15.97
C LEU A 19 3.34 -3.57 -15.15
N ILE A 20 4.27 -4.46 -15.54
CA ILE A 20 4.58 -5.68 -14.78
C ILE A 20 5.14 -5.34 -13.40
N ILE A 21 6.08 -4.39 -13.34
CA ILE A 21 6.66 -3.93 -12.07
C ILE A 21 5.58 -3.28 -11.20
N LEU A 22 4.75 -2.41 -11.78
CA LEU A 22 3.66 -1.77 -11.06
C LEU A 22 2.68 -2.78 -10.48
N LYS A 23 2.29 -3.81 -11.25
CA LYS A 23 1.44 -4.89 -10.76
C LYS A 23 2.06 -5.61 -9.55
N LYS A 24 3.37 -5.88 -9.59
CA LYS A 24 4.08 -6.49 -8.45
C LYS A 24 4.11 -5.57 -7.22
N ILE A 25 4.34 -4.28 -7.41
CA ILE A 25 4.31 -3.30 -6.31
C ILE A 25 2.92 -3.25 -5.67
N ILE A 26 1.85 -3.23 -6.48
CA ILE A 26 0.48 -3.21 -5.98
C ILE A 26 0.18 -4.49 -5.18
N ALA A 27 0.54 -5.67 -5.72
CA ALA A 27 0.35 -6.94 -5.00
C ALA A 27 1.08 -6.94 -3.64
N ILE A 28 2.33 -6.46 -3.60
CA ILE A 28 3.07 -6.30 -2.35
C ILE A 28 2.34 -5.34 -1.39
N LEU A 29 1.85 -4.20 -1.89
CA LEU A 29 1.12 -3.25 -1.05
C LEU A 29 -0.20 -3.82 -0.52
N GLU A 30 -0.89 -4.64 -1.31
CA GLU A 30 -2.10 -5.35 -0.88
C GLU A 30 -1.77 -6.37 0.23
N ASP A 31 -0.72 -7.18 0.06
CA ASP A 31 -0.26 -8.16 1.06
C ASP A 31 0.12 -7.50 2.40
N TYR A 32 0.65 -6.27 2.36
CA TYR A 32 1.03 -5.51 3.56
C TYR A 32 -0.02 -4.50 4.02
N ALA A 33 -1.16 -4.36 3.33
CA ALA A 33 -2.16 -3.35 3.67
C ALA A 33 -2.71 -3.53 5.09
N GLY A 34 -3.03 -4.77 5.47
CA GLY A 34 -3.50 -5.11 6.82
C GLY A 34 -2.46 -4.75 7.91
N LEU A 35 -1.19 -5.05 7.65
CA LEU A 35 -0.09 -4.70 8.55
C LEU A 35 0.04 -3.19 8.73
N VAL A 36 -0.01 -2.42 7.65
CA VAL A 36 0.07 -0.94 7.68
C VAL A 36 -1.09 -0.37 8.50
N VAL A 37 -2.32 -0.85 8.28
CA VAL A 37 -3.50 -0.42 9.03
C VAL A 37 -3.36 -0.72 10.52
N ALA A 38 -2.87 -1.92 10.88
CA ALA A 38 -2.64 -2.28 12.28
C ALA A 38 -1.56 -1.41 12.96
N VAL A 39 -0.48 -1.09 12.23
CA VAL A 39 0.57 -0.19 12.71
C VAL A 39 0.03 1.21 12.97
N ILE A 40 -0.79 1.77 12.06
CA ILE A 40 -1.42 3.08 12.23
C ILE A 40 -2.33 3.09 13.48
N GLY A 41 -3.15 2.04 13.65
CA GLY A 41 -3.98 1.91 14.84
C GLY A 41 -3.17 1.85 16.12
N THR A 42 -2.03 1.16 16.11
CA THR A 42 -1.10 1.10 17.24
C THR A 42 -0.48 2.46 17.54
N LEU A 43 -0.01 3.18 16.51
CA LEU A 43 0.56 4.52 16.65
C LEU A 43 -0.43 5.51 17.26
N LEU A 44 -1.72 5.38 16.93
CA LEU A 44 -2.81 6.17 17.51
C LEU A 44 -2.97 5.95 19.03
N LEU A 45 -2.58 4.79 19.56
CA LEU A 45 -2.64 4.49 21.00
C LEU A 45 -1.41 4.98 21.78
N ILE A 46 -0.27 5.15 21.10
CA ILE A 46 0.98 5.68 21.68
C ILE A 46 1.15 7.19 21.46
N ALA A 47 0.21 7.81 20.76
CA ALA A 47 0.20 9.24 20.49
C ALA A 47 0.08 10.08 21.78
N PRO A 48 0.35 11.39 21.74
CA PRO A 48 0.13 12.29 22.88
C PRO A 48 -1.30 12.19 23.44
N ALA A 49 -1.46 12.32 24.76
CA ALA A 49 -2.73 12.09 25.47
C ALA A 49 -3.93 12.89 24.93
N ALA A 50 -3.70 14.09 24.41
CA ALA A 50 -4.73 14.93 23.78
C ALA A 50 -5.37 14.28 22.53
N ILE A 51 -4.61 13.45 21.81
CA ILE A 51 -5.08 12.70 20.64
C ILE A 51 -5.71 11.38 21.11
N VAL A 52 -5.02 10.65 22.00
CA VAL A 52 -5.46 9.33 22.48
C VAL A 52 -6.84 9.41 23.13
N ALA A 53 -7.10 10.37 24.02
CA ALA A 53 -8.35 10.46 24.77
C ALA A 53 -9.63 10.43 23.91
N ASN A 54 -9.57 10.98 22.70
CA ASN A 54 -10.72 11.04 21.78
C ASN A 54 -10.70 9.94 20.71
N HIS A 55 -9.58 9.23 20.55
CA HIS A 55 -9.38 8.30 19.43
C HIS A 55 -8.97 6.88 19.86
N VAL A 56 -9.02 6.53 21.16
CA VAL A 56 -8.73 5.16 21.65
C VAL A 56 -9.54 4.12 20.91
N ILE A 57 -10.86 4.33 20.79
CA ILE A 57 -11.78 3.38 20.14
C ILE A 57 -11.40 3.20 18.67
N ILE A 58 -11.05 4.29 17.99
CA ILE A 58 -10.63 4.28 16.59
C ILE A 58 -9.29 3.54 16.44
N GLY A 59 -8.33 3.78 17.34
CA GLY A 59 -7.05 3.08 17.35
C GLY A 59 -7.21 1.57 17.52
N ILE A 60 -8.01 1.14 18.51
CA ILE A 60 -8.31 -0.28 18.74
C ILE A 60 -9.02 -0.89 17.53
N PHE A 61 -10.01 -0.19 16.96
CA PHE A 61 -10.72 -0.65 15.77
C PHE A 61 -9.78 -0.86 14.57
N LEU A 62 -8.85 0.08 14.33
CA LEU A 62 -7.86 -0.04 13.25
C LEU A 62 -6.89 -1.21 13.47
N ILE A 63 -6.51 -1.50 14.73
CA ILE A 63 -5.67 -2.67 15.05
C ILE A 63 -6.41 -3.96 14.70
N VAL A 64 -7.66 -4.10 15.16
CA VAL A 64 -8.46 -5.31 14.90
C VAL A 64 -8.71 -5.47 13.41
N LEU A 65 -9.10 -4.41 12.72
CA LEU A 65 -9.34 -4.42 11.27
C LEU A 65 -8.07 -4.80 10.50
N GLY A 66 -6.93 -4.20 10.84
CA GLY A 66 -5.66 -4.50 10.20
C GLY A 66 -5.20 -5.94 10.42
N LEU A 67 -5.40 -6.49 11.62
CA LEU A 67 -5.12 -7.90 11.91
C LEU A 67 -6.05 -8.85 11.14
N MET A 68 -7.34 -8.54 11.03
CA MET A 68 -8.27 -9.35 10.23
C MET A 68 -7.86 -9.35 8.76
N MET A 69 -7.57 -8.19 8.19
CA MET A 69 -7.10 -8.07 6.80
C MET A 69 -5.74 -8.73 6.53
N PHE A 70 -4.91 -8.91 7.55
CA PHE A 70 -3.62 -9.59 7.43
C PHE A 70 -3.73 -11.13 7.55
N LEU A 71 -4.80 -11.62 8.16
CA LEU A 71 -5.03 -13.05 8.41
C LEU A 71 -5.88 -13.73 7.32
N ASP A 72 -6.66 -12.96 6.56
CA ASP A 72 -7.43 -13.41 5.38
C ASP A 72 -6.56 -13.49 4.11
#